data_AF-A0A182UIX3-F1
#
_entry.id   AF-A0A182UIX3-F1
#
_cell.length_a   1.000
_cell.length_b   1.000
_cell.length_c   1.000
_cell.angle_alpha   90.00
_cell.angle_beta   90.00
_cell.angle_gamma   90.00
#
_symmetry.space_group_name_H-M   'P 1'
#
loop_
_entity.id
_entity.type
_entity.pdbx_description
1 polymer ?
#
loop_
_entity_poly.entity_id
_entity_poly.type
_entity_poly.pdbx_seq_one_letter_code
_entity_poly.pdbx_strand_id
1 'polypeptide(L)'
;SFSLSLLPRGFCSDYRDTGILLDDIFEVTVLGIMIFATIAAYYQTTRLDINPHPISRLDDVLLFIAIPAFFSESLFSMIPAFENSSILNGFIVFTQLAQILIQTPWICDALRRCSNTEELQQKKPGKELVTFMTIANVSLWVYYTFSVKTGDFGDERYEYYGDVLWSILNHLSLPLIMFYRFHSSVCLVDIWRHSYEPGEMAH
;
A
#
# COMPACT_ATOMS: atom_id res chain seq x y z
N SER A 1 34.49 -0.82 17.50
CA SER A 1 34.24 -2.15 16.88
C SER A 1 33.87 -3.14 17.95
N PHE A 2 32.57 -3.32 18.20
CA PHE A 2 32.07 -4.42 19.03
C PHE A 2 31.91 -5.63 18.10
N SER A 3 32.74 -6.65 18.30
CA SER A 3 32.77 -7.85 17.47
C SER A 3 31.45 -8.61 17.55
N LEU A 4 30.67 -8.55 16.47
CA LEU A 4 29.51 -9.41 16.22
C LEU A 4 29.93 -10.85 15.81
N SER A 5 31.11 -11.30 16.20
CA SER A 5 31.73 -12.56 15.75
C SER A 5 31.70 -13.68 16.81
N LEU A 6 31.00 -13.47 17.93
CA LEU A 6 30.89 -14.42 19.05
C LEU A 6 29.49 -15.05 19.24
N LEU A 7 28.52 -14.72 18.39
CA LEU A 7 27.24 -15.42 18.40
C LEU A 7 27.38 -16.76 17.66
N PRO A 8 26.91 -17.88 18.24
CA PRO A 8 26.88 -19.15 17.52
C PRO A 8 26.13 -18.95 16.20
N ARG A 9 26.70 -19.41 15.08
CA ARG A 9 26.11 -19.21 13.74
C ARG A 9 24.63 -19.66 13.67
N GLY A 10 24.24 -20.67 14.45
CA GLY A 10 22.84 -21.11 14.57
C GLY A 10 21.92 -20.12 15.29
N PHE A 11 22.43 -19.38 16.28
CA PHE A 11 21.65 -18.37 17.01
C PHE A 11 21.29 -17.18 16.11
N CYS A 12 22.23 -16.68 15.30
CA CYS A 12 21.96 -15.58 14.38
C CYS A 12 20.99 -15.93 13.24
N SER A 13 20.91 -17.20 12.84
CA SER A 13 19.92 -17.67 11.85
C SER A 13 18.51 -17.65 12.45
N ASP A 14 18.36 -18.13 13.69
CA ASP A 14 17.06 -18.25 14.36
C ASP A 14 16.37 -16.88 14.55
N TYR A 15 17.14 -15.85 14.97
CA TYR A 15 16.60 -14.48 15.04
C TYR A 15 16.28 -13.88 13.68
N ARG A 16 16.98 -14.30 12.62
CA ARG A 16 16.74 -13.82 11.26
C ARG A 16 15.43 -14.39 10.73
N ASP A 17 15.25 -15.69 10.83
CA ASP A 17 14.06 -16.40 10.35
C ASP A 17 12.82 -15.91 11.13
N THR A 18 12.98 -15.69 12.44
CA THR A 18 11.95 -15.04 13.26
C THR A 18 11.64 -13.61 12.78
N GLY A 19 12.66 -12.84 12.41
CA GLY A 19 12.51 -11.49 11.88
C GLY A 19 11.73 -11.45 10.57
N ILE A 20 12.05 -12.33 9.62
CA ILE A 20 11.34 -12.46 8.33
C ILE A 20 9.88 -12.83 8.57
N LEU A 21 9.62 -13.83 9.41
CA LEU A 21 8.25 -14.24 9.72
C LEU A 21 7.43 -13.12 10.37
N LEU A 22 8.03 -12.34 11.28
CA LEU A 22 7.37 -11.20 11.91
C LEU A 22 7.03 -10.11 10.89
N ASP A 23 7.91 -9.91 9.91
CA ASP A 23 7.73 -8.96 8.83
C ASP A 23 6.56 -9.36 7.92
N ASP A 24 6.54 -10.63 7.50
CA ASP A 24 5.49 -11.23 6.69
C ASP A 24 4.12 -11.15 7.38
N ILE A 25 4.07 -11.49 8.67
CA ILE A 25 2.84 -11.40 9.49
C ILE A 25 2.39 -9.94 9.64
N PHE A 26 3.32 -9.02 9.85
CA PHE A 26 3.02 -7.59 9.92
C PHE A 26 2.42 -7.10 8.61
N GLU A 27 3.05 -7.41 7.47
CA GLU A 27 2.61 -6.95 6.15
C GLU A 27 1.22 -7.49 5.80
N VAL A 28 0.99 -8.81 5.93
CA VAL A 28 -0.34 -9.39 5.65
C VAL A 28 -1.42 -8.81 6.55
N THR A 29 -1.11 -8.58 7.83
CA THR A 29 -2.08 -8.04 8.80
C THR A 29 -2.45 -6.61 8.45
N VAL A 30 -1.47 -5.76 8.17
CA VAL A 30 -1.70 -4.36 7.79
C VAL A 30 -2.48 -4.29 6.48
N LEU A 31 -2.08 -5.04 5.45
CA LEU A 31 -2.78 -5.06 4.17
C LEU A 31 -4.23 -5.56 4.31
N GLY A 32 -4.46 -6.61 5.10
CA GLY A 32 -5.80 -7.10 5.40
C GLY A 32 -6.68 -6.04 6.07
N ILE A 33 -6.19 -5.38 7.11
CA ILE A 33 -6.91 -4.29 7.78
C ILE A 33 -7.20 -3.15 6.78
N MET A 34 -6.23 -2.79 5.94
CA MET A 34 -6.41 -1.76 4.92
C MET A 34 -7.48 -2.12 3.89
N ILE A 35 -7.62 -3.39 3.49
CA ILE A 35 -8.70 -3.83 2.60
C ILE A 35 -10.06 -3.58 3.26
N PHE A 36 -10.25 -4.04 4.50
CA PHE A 36 -11.51 -3.82 5.22
C PHE A 36 -11.81 -2.34 5.41
N ALA A 37 -10.82 -1.55 5.81
CA ALA A 37 -10.94 -0.10 5.97
C ALA A 37 -11.29 0.58 4.64
N THR A 38 -10.67 0.17 3.53
CA THR A 38 -10.96 0.69 2.18
C THR A 38 -12.41 0.43 1.80
N ILE A 39 -12.91 -0.80 1.97
CA ILE A 39 -14.29 -1.15 1.63
C ILE A 39 -15.28 -0.34 2.48
N ALA A 40 -15.02 -0.25 3.80
CA ALA A 40 -15.85 0.54 4.70
C ALA A 40 -15.81 2.04 4.36
N ALA A 41 -14.63 2.56 4.02
CA ALA A 41 -14.45 3.96 3.65
C ALA A 41 -15.14 4.26 2.32
N TYR A 42 -15.07 3.36 1.35
CA TYR A 42 -15.75 3.50 0.08
C TYR A 42 -17.28 3.54 0.28
N TYR A 43 -17.83 2.62 1.08
CA TYR A 43 -19.25 2.66 1.41
C TYR A 43 -19.68 3.93 2.15
N GLN A 44 -18.84 4.49 3.01
CA GLN A 44 -19.17 5.73 3.73
C GLN A 44 -19.03 6.99 2.85
N THR A 45 -17.94 7.09 2.08
CA THR A 45 -17.66 8.25 1.22
C THR A 45 -18.61 8.31 0.02
N THR A 46 -19.14 7.17 -0.46
CA THR A 46 -20.17 7.16 -1.52
C THR A 46 -21.49 7.83 -1.14
N ARG A 47 -21.71 8.12 0.15
CA ARG A 47 -22.85 8.90 0.64
C ARG A 47 -22.69 10.42 0.42
N LEU A 48 -21.48 10.86 0.08
CA LEU A 48 -21.19 12.24 -0.28
C LEU A 48 -21.65 12.53 -1.72
N ASP A 49 -21.95 13.79 -1.96
CA ASP A 49 -22.43 14.28 -3.26
C ASP A 49 -21.28 14.30 -4.28
N ILE A 50 -21.62 14.32 -5.57
CA ILE A 50 -20.63 14.44 -6.64
C ILE A 50 -20.24 15.91 -6.79
N ASN A 51 -18.95 16.20 -6.75
CA ASN A 51 -18.39 17.53 -7.00
C ASN A 51 -18.37 17.81 -8.51
N PRO A 52 -19.07 18.85 -9.01
CA PRO A 52 -19.06 19.22 -10.43
C PRO A 52 -17.71 19.76 -10.92
N HIS A 53 -16.85 20.26 -10.01
CA HIS A 53 -15.49 20.71 -10.29
C HIS A 53 -14.48 19.86 -9.51
N PRO A 54 -14.25 18.61 -9.95
CA PRO A 54 -13.39 17.68 -9.23
C PRO A 54 -11.92 18.09 -9.27
N ILE A 55 -11.17 17.53 -8.32
CA ILE A 55 -9.70 17.64 -8.24
C ILE A 55 -9.06 17.13 -9.56
N SER A 56 -7.83 17.60 -9.82
CA SER A 56 -7.05 17.35 -11.05
C SER A 56 -7.03 15.88 -11.48
N ARG A 57 -7.20 15.64 -12.78
CA ARG A 57 -7.05 14.31 -13.41
C ARG A 57 -5.61 13.78 -13.37
N LEU A 58 -4.64 14.64 -13.05
CA LEU A 58 -3.25 14.26 -12.87
C LEU A 58 -3.11 13.18 -11.79
N ASP A 59 -3.86 13.30 -10.69
CA ASP A 59 -3.74 12.38 -9.56
C ASP A 59 -4.14 10.96 -9.94
N ASP A 60 -5.19 10.82 -10.75
CA ASP A 60 -5.59 9.53 -11.32
C ASP A 60 -4.44 8.91 -12.12
N VAL A 61 -3.83 9.67 -13.04
CA VAL A 61 -2.72 9.19 -13.89
C VAL A 61 -1.52 8.73 -13.04
N LEU A 62 -1.19 9.48 -12.00
CA LEU A 62 -0.10 9.15 -11.07
C LEU A 62 -0.40 7.90 -10.24
N LEU A 63 -1.65 7.60 -9.92
CA LEU A 63 -2.01 6.32 -9.30
C LEU A 63 -1.89 5.17 -10.33
N PHE A 64 -2.40 5.35 -11.54
CA PHE A 64 -2.41 4.31 -12.57
C PHE A 64 -1.01 3.92 -13.07
N ILE A 65 -0.06 4.86 -13.17
CA ILE A 65 1.31 4.56 -13.64
C ILE A 65 2.06 3.60 -12.71
N ALA A 66 1.68 3.51 -11.43
CA ALA A 66 2.31 2.62 -10.48
C ALA A 66 1.72 1.20 -10.47
N ILE A 67 0.47 1.01 -10.93
CA ILE A 67 -0.21 -0.30 -10.92
C ILE A 67 0.58 -1.40 -11.66
N PRO A 68 1.18 -1.16 -12.84
CA PRO A 68 1.99 -2.18 -13.52
C PRO A 68 3.15 -2.73 -12.70
N ALA A 69 3.71 -1.94 -11.77
CA ALA A 69 4.76 -2.40 -10.88
C ALA A 69 4.24 -3.43 -9.87
N PHE A 70 3.06 -3.20 -9.29
CA PHE A 70 2.42 -4.18 -8.40
C PHE A 70 2.07 -5.47 -9.14
N PHE A 71 1.52 -5.38 -10.36
CA PHE A 71 1.26 -6.59 -11.15
C PHE A 71 2.54 -7.36 -11.47
N SER A 72 3.60 -6.66 -11.84
CA SER A 72 4.88 -7.28 -12.20
C SER A 72 5.49 -7.95 -10.97
N GLU A 73 5.59 -7.24 -9.85
CA GLU A 73 6.02 -7.80 -8.57
C GLU A 73 5.20 -9.06 -8.24
N SER A 74 3.87 -8.99 -8.34
CA SER A 74 3.03 -10.11 -7.95
C SER A 74 3.17 -11.34 -8.84
N LEU A 75 3.30 -11.14 -10.15
CA LEU A 75 3.51 -12.24 -11.09
C LEU A 75 4.86 -12.94 -10.85
N PHE A 76 5.93 -12.15 -10.68
CA PHE A 76 7.27 -12.70 -10.51
C PHE A 76 7.46 -13.30 -9.11
N SER A 77 6.88 -12.74 -8.06
CA SER A 77 6.95 -13.28 -6.69
C SER A 77 6.10 -14.53 -6.48
N MET A 78 4.98 -14.68 -7.20
CA MET A 78 4.08 -15.81 -7.01
C MET A 78 4.60 -17.14 -7.57
N ILE A 79 5.40 -17.12 -8.65
CA ILE A 79 6.00 -18.32 -9.25
C ILE A 79 6.91 -19.07 -8.25
N PRO A 80 7.96 -18.46 -7.67
CA PRO A 80 8.81 -19.13 -6.69
C PRO A 80 8.06 -19.51 -5.42
N ALA A 81 7.08 -18.71 -5.00
CA ALA A 81 6.24 -19.06 -3.85
C ALA A 81 5.47 -20.38 -4.07
N PHE A 82 4.99 -20.65 -5.29
CA PHE A 82 4.37 -21.93 -5.61
C PHE A 82 5.37 -23.08 -5.65
N GLU A 83 6.54 -22.87 -6.25
CA GLU A 83 7.60 -23.91 -6.33
C GLU A 83 8.06 -24.34 -4.94
N ASN A 84 8.26 -23.37 -4.04
CA ASN A 84 8.70 -23.61 -2.67
C ASN A 84 7.56 -23.93 -1.68
N SER A 85 6.31 -23.95 -2.15
CA SER A 85 5.12 -24.10 -1.30
C SER A 85 5.04 -23.05 -0.17
N SER A 86 5.55 -21.85 -0.42
CA SER A 86 5.53 -20.68 0.48
C SER A 86 4.15 -20.01 0.48
N ILE A 87 3.18 -20.66 1.14
CA ILE A 87 1.77 -20.21 1.15
C ILE A 87 1.62 -18.78 1.69
N LEU A 88 2.39 -18.42 2.73
CA LEU A 88 2.32 -17.09 3.34
C LEU A 88 2.74 -15.99 2.36
N ASN A 89 3.86 -16.16 1.66
CA ASN A 89 4.34 -15.23 0.63
C ASN A 89 3.33 -15.08 -0.50
N GLY A 90 2.81 -16.20 -1.01
CA GLY A 90 1.77 -16.18 -2.03
C GLY A 90 0.52 -15.40 -1.57
N PHE A 91 0.12 -15.56 -0.31
CA PHE A 91 -1.01 -14.84 0.26
C PHE A 91 -0.72 -13.35 0.48
N ILE A 92 0.49 -12.97 0.90
CA ILE A 92 0.94 -11.57 1.03
C ILE A 92 0.87 -10.86 -0.31
N VAL A 93 1.50 -11.44 -1.33
CA VAL A 93 1.53 -10.90 -2.70
C VAL A 93 0.11 -10.72 -3.25
N PHE A 94 -0.74 -11.73 -3.10
CA PHE A 94 -2.14 -11.65 -3.51
C PHE A 94 -2.90 -10.55 -2.74
N THR A 95 -2.71 -10.48 -1.42
CA THR A 95 -3.36 -9.47 -0.57
C THR A 95 -2.92 -8.07 -0.94
N GLN A 96 -1.64 -7.86 -1.25
CA GLN A 96 -1.09 -6.58 -1.68
C GLN A 96 -1.73 -6.11 -3.00
N LEU A 97 -1.81 -7.01 -3.99
CA LEU A 97 -2.46 -6.71 -5.27
C LEU A 97 -3.97 -6.43 -5.10
N ALA A 98 -4.67 -7.21 -4.28
CA ALA A 98 -6.07 -6.94 -3.97
C ALA A 98 -6.25 -5.57 -3.29
N GLN A 99 -5.37 -5.25 -2.34
CA GLN A 99 -5.42 -4.00 -1.59
C GLN A 99 -5.28 -2.78 -2.50
N ILE A 100 -4.33 -2.77 -3.44
CA ILE A 100 -4.16 -1.64 -4.37
C ILE A 100 -5.30 -1.55 -5.39
N LEU A 101 -5.81 -2.69 -5.86
CA LEU A 101 -6.89 -2.73 -6.86
C LEU A 101 -8.23 -2.27 -6.30
N ILE A 102 -8.46 -2.44 -5.00
CA ILE A 102 -9.66 -1.95 -4.30
C ILE A 102 -9.47 -0.49 -3.86
N GLN A 103 -8.27 -0.11 -3.39
CA GLN A 103 -7.99 1.25 -2.89
C GLN A 103 -7.98 2.28 -4.02
N THR A 104 -7.37 1.98 -5.17
CA THR A 104 -7.25 2.93 -6.27
C THR A 104 -8.61 3.48 -6.76
N PRO A 105 -9.60 2.66 -7.14
CA PRO A 105 -10.88 3.17 -7.60
C PRO A 105 -11.63 3.94 -6.51
N TRP A 106 -11.48 3.55 -5.24
CA TRP A 106 -12.03 4.30 -4.13
C TRP A 106 -11.44 5.72 -4.05
N ILE A 107 -10.11 5.86 -4.13
CA ILE A 107 -9.46 7.19 -4.11
C ILE A 107 -9.93 8.03 -5.30
N CYS A 108 -9.94 7.47 -6.51
CA CYS A 108 -10.36 8.19 -7.72
C CYS A 108 -11.82 8.65 -7.64
N ASP A 109 -12.71 7.86 -7.02
CA ASP A 109 -14.11 8.24 -6.78
C ASP A 109 -14.21 9.32 -5.69
N ALA A 110 -13.56 9.11 -4.55
CA ALA A 110 -13.62 10.01 -3.39
C ALA A 110 -13.05 11.41 -3.69
N LEU A 111 -12.02 11.53 -4.53
CA LEU A 111 -11.49 12.82 -5.01
C LEU A 111 -12.53 13.66 -5.78
N ARG A 112 -13.62 13.04 -6.23
CA ARG A 112 -14.71 13.69 -6.96
C ARG A 112 -15.96 13.87 -6.10
N ARG A 113 -15.86 13.70 -4.78
CA ARG A 113 -16.99 13.88 -3.85
C ARG A 113 -16.85 15.11 -2.98
N CYS A 114 -17.98 15.70 -2.59
CA CYS A 114 -18.11 16.87 -1.72
C CYS A 114 -19.34 16.76 -0.80
N SER A 115 -19.46 17.66 0.18
CA SER A 115 -20.61 17.74 1.08
C SER A 115 -21.43 19.02 0.81
N ASN A 116 -22.53 18.93 0.07
CA ASN A 116 -23.33 20.11 -0.25
C ASN A 116 -24.39 20.44 0.82
N THR A 117 -24.77 19.47 1.66
CA THR A 117 -25.74 19.66 2.74
C THR A 117 -25.08 19.85 4.10
N GLU A 118 -25.66 20.69 4.96
CA GLU A 118 -25.17 20.90 6.33
C GLU A 118 -25.11 19.59 7.14
N GLU A 119 -26.05 18.67 6.91
CA GLU A 119 -26.06 17.35 7.56
C GLU A 119 -24.78 16.55 7.22
N LEU A 120 -24.39 16.48 5.95
CA LEU A 120 -23.18 15.77 5.52
C LEU A 120 -21.91 16.45 6.02
N GLN A 121 -21.89 17.79 6.07
CA GLN A 121 -20.78 18.57 6.60
C GLN A 121 -20.57 18.36 8.11
N GLN A 122 -21.65 18.15 8.87
CA GLN A 122 -21.56 17.83 10.29
C GLN A 122 -21.20 16.36 10.51
N LYS A 123 -21.82 15.44 9.77
CA LYS A 123 -21.65 13.99 9.94
C LYS A 123 -20.30 13.46 9.46
N LYS A 124 -19.71 14.11 8.44
CA LYS A 124 -18.40 13.77 7.85
C LYS A 124 -18.19 12.26 7.66
N PRO A 125 -19.08 11.58 6.92
CA PRO A 125 -19.06 10.13 6.81
C PRO A 125 -17.71 9.63 6.28
N GLY A 126 -17.14 8.62 6.93
CA GLY A 126 -15.87 8.00 6.53
C GLY A 126 -14.61 8.81 6.82
N LYS A 127 -14.68 10.01 7.42
CA LYS A 127 -13.52 10.90 7.59
C LYS A 127 -12.40 10.28 8.45
N GLU A 128 -12.79 9.54 9.49
CA GLU A 128 -11.85 8.81 10.34
C GLU A 128 -11.16 7.67 9.58
N LEU A 129 -11.88 6.97 8.70
CA LEU A 129 -11.29 5.92 7.86
C LEU A 129 -10.34 6.50 6.81
N VAL A 130 -10.66 7.66 6.22
CA VAL A 130 -9.73 8.38 5.34
C VAL A 130 -8.45 8.71 6.12
N THR A 131 -8.58 9.24 7.34
CA THR A 131 -7.43 9.56 8.20
C THR A 131 -6.58 8.32 8.51
N PHE A 132 -7.23 7.20 8.88
CA PHE A 132 -6.56 5.94 9.11
C PHE A 132 -5.80 5.46 7.87
N MET A 133 -6.44 5.48 6.70
CA MET A 133 -5.84 5.06 5.43
C MET A 133 -4.67 5.96 5.02
N THR A 134 -4.72 7.26 5.32
CA THR A 134 -3.57 8.17 5.12
C THR A 134 -2.38 7.71 5.96
N ILE A 135 -2.59 7.49 7.26
CA ILE A 135 -1.52 7.08 8.18
C ILE A 135 -0.97 5.72 7.75
N ALA A 136 -1.83 4.75 7.43
CA ALA A 136 -1.41 3.42 7.01
C ALA A 136 -0.56 3.44 5.72
N ASN A 137 -0.94 4.24 4.71
CA ASN A 137 -0.14 4.38 3.49
C ASN A 137 1.21 5.06 3.74
N VAL A 138 1.27 6.10 4.60
CA VAL A 138 2.55 6.71 5.01
C VAL A 138 3.41 5.70 5.78
N SER A 139 2.83 4.93 6.70
CA SER A 139 3.53 3.89 7.45
C SER A 139 4.12 2.82 6.52
N LEU A 140 3.37 2.32 5.54
CA LEU A 140 3.88 1.38 4.55
C LEU A 140 4.97 1.99 3.67
N TRP A 141 4.82 3.25 3.25
CA TRP A 141 5.86 3.95 2.48
C TRP A 141 7.18 4.05 3.26
N VAL A 142 7.10 4.46 4.53
CA VAL A 142 8.26 4.54 5.42
C VAL A 142 8.86 3.14 5.65
N TYR A 143 8.01 2.15 5.90
CA TYR A 143 8.41 0.76 6.07
C TYR A 143 9.19 0.25 4.86
N TYR A 144 8.67 0.37 3.63
CA TYR A 144 9.39 -0.04 2.43
C TYR A 144 10.70 0.72 2.23
N THR A 145 10.78 2.00 2.62
CA THR A 145 12.03 2.78 2.56
C THR A 145 13.13 2.20 3.45
N PHE A 146 12.77 1.62 4.59
CA PHE A 146 13.72 1.02 5.53
C PHE A 146 13.95 -0.47 5.28
N SER A 147 12.92 -1.24 4.98
CA SER A 147 13.01 -2.69 4.71
C SER A 147 14.02 -2.99 3.60
N VAL A 148 14.03 -2.18 2.55
CA VAL A 148 14.97 -2.25 1.41
C VAL A 148 16.44 -2.12 1.80
N LYS A 149 16.74 -1.48 2.95
CA LYS A 149 18.12 -1.31 3.43
C LYS A 149 18.63 -2.51 4.21
N THR A 150 17.76 -3.48 4.52
CA THR A 150 18.03 -4.56 5.49
C THR A 150 18.45 -5.89 4.86
N GLY A 151 18.37 -6.03 3.53
CA GLY A 151 19.18 -6.98 2.76
C GLY A 151 18.45 -8.21 2.20
N ASP A 152 18.87 -8.57 0.98
CA ASP A 152 18.37 -9.61 0.05
C ASP A 152 18.58 -11.08 0.49
N PHE A 153 18.84 -11.33 1.77
CA PHE A 153 19.31 -12.65 2.22
C PHE A 153 18.16 -13.59 2.57
N GLY A 154 18.00 -14.67 1.80
CA GLY A 154 16.98 -15.70 2.04
C GLY A 154 15.67 -15.47 1.30
N ASP A 155 15.66 -14.54 0.35
CA ASP A 155 14.51 -14.31 -0.53
C ASP A 155 14.52 -15.33 -1.67
N GLU A 156 13.49 -16.18 -1.69
CA GLU A 156 13.28 -17.25 -2.66
C GLU A 156 13.28 -16.77 -4.13
N ARG A 157 13.03 -15.48 -4.38
CA ARG A 157 13.03 -14.89 -5.71
C ARG A 157 14.46 -14.74 -6.25
N TYR A 158 15.43 -14.44 -5.37
CA TYR A 158 16.85 -14.44 -5.73
C TYR A 158 17.35 -15.84 -6.07
N GLU A 159 16.90 -16.87 -5.33
CA GLU A 159 17.25 -18.26 -5.59
C GLU A 159 16.67 -18.77 -6.92
N TYR A 160 15.45 -18.33 -7.27
CA TYR A 160 14.75 -18.77 -8.48
C TYR A 160 15.19 -18.04 -9.75
N TYR A 161 15.26 -16.70 -9.73
CA TYR A 161 15.57 -15.88 -10.92
C TYR A 161 17.06 -15.51 -11.04
N GLY A 162 17.82 -15.69 -9.97
CA GLY A 162 19.19 -15.22 -9.86
C GLY A 162 19.29 -13.72 -9.56
N ASP A 163 20.45 -13.34 -9.01
CA ASP A 163 20.68 -12.00 -8.47
C ASP A 163 20.45 -10.88 -9.47
N VAL A 164 20.89 -11.04 -10.71
CA VAL A 164 20.83 -9.99 -11.72
C VAL A 164 19.40 -9.68 -12.12
N LEU A 165 18.61 -10.71 -12.46
CA LEU A 165 17.26 -10.53 -12.98
C LEU A 165 16.34 -9.97 -11.90
N TRP A 166 16.36 -10.57 -10.71
CA TRP A 166 15.51 -10.12 -9.61
C TRP A 166 15.93 -8.74 -9.10
N SER A 167 17.23 -8.43 -9.03
CA SER A 167 17.69 -7.07 -8.72
C SER A 167 17.12 -6.04 -9.70
N ILE A 168 17.18 -6.29 -11.01
CA ILE A 168 16.62 -5.36 -12.01
C ILE A 168 15.12 -5.16 -11.79
N LEU A 169 14.36 -6.24 -11.61
CA LEU A 169 12.92 -6.18 -11.37
C LEU A 169 12.60 -5.38 -10.10
N ASN A 170 13.31 -5.66 -9.01
CA ASN A 170 13.14 -4.96 -7.74
C ASN A 170 13.45 -3.47 -7.89
N HIS A 171 14.60 -3.11 -8.49
CA HIS A 171 15.00 -1.72 -8.69
C HIS A 171 14.05 -0.91 -9.60
N LEU A 172 13.26 -1.57 -10.45
CA LEU A 172 12.24 -0.92 -11.27
C LEU A 172 10.89 -0.81 -10.55
N SER A 173 10.42 -1.91 -9.94
CA SER A 173 9.08 -1.98 -9.34
C SER A 173 8.98 -1.24 -8.02
N LEU A 174 9.99 -1.38 -7.17
CA LEU A 174 9.97 -0.89 -5.80
C LEU A 174 9.87 0.65 -5.69
N PRO A 175 10.58 1.47 -6.49
CA PRO A 175 10.36 2.92 -6.49
C PRO A 175 8.93 3.31 -6.86
N LEU A 176 8.30 2.58 -7.80
CA LEU A 176 6.92 2.83 -8.21
C LEU A 176 5.92 2.41 -7.13
N ILE A 177 6.18 1.29 -6.44
CA ILE A 177 5.38 0.84 -5.28
C ILE A 177 5.45 1.88 -4.16
N MET A 178 6.65 2.35 -3.81
CA MET A 178 6.82 3.41 -2.82
C MET A 178 6.14 4.71 -3.26
N PHE A 179 6.28 5.08 -4.54
CA PHE A 179 5.62 6.24 -5.10
C PHE A 179 4.09 6.17 -4.96
N TYR A 180 3.48 5.03 -5.25
CA TYR A 180 2.04 4.85 -5.05
C TYR A 180 1.62 5.04 -3.59
N ARG A 181 2.36 4.46 -2.63
CA ARG A 181 2.06 4.60 -1.19
C ARG A 181 2.14 6.06 -0.74
N PHE A 182 3.17 6.77 -1.19
CA PHE A 182 3.30 8.19 -0.92
C PHE A 182 2.18 9.01 -1.58
N HIS A 183 1.99 8.87 -2.89
CA HIS A 183 1.02 9.66 -3.65
C HIS A 183 -0.42 9.40 -3.21
N SER A 184 -0.79 8.13 -2.96
CA SER A 184 -2.10 7.80 -2.40
C SER A 184 -2.36 8.46 -1.06
N SER A 185 -1.34 8.61 -0.19
CA SER A 185 -1.49 9.35 1.07
C SER A 185 -1.75 10.83 0.84
N VAL A 186 -1.14 11.44 -0.17
CA VAL A 186 -1.39 12.84 -0.57
C VAL A 186 -2.83 12.99 -1.06
N CYS A 187 -3.29 12.13 -1.97
CA CYS A 187 -4.68 12.13 -2.44
C CYS A 187 -5.68 11.95 -1.29
N LEU A 188 -5.37 11.09 -0.31
CA LEU A 188 -6.23 10.89 0.87
C LEU A 188 -6.29 12.13 1.78
N VAL A 189 -5.19 12.87 1.91
CA VAL A 189 -5.21 14.17 2.60
C VAL A 189 -6.10 15.16 1.84
N ASP A 190 -6.05 15.18 0.51
CA ASP A 190 -6.90 16.06 -0.28
C ASP A 190 -8.39 15.69 -0.16
N ILE A 191 -8.72 14.40 -0.15
CA ILE A 191 -10.08 13.92 0.17
C ILE A 191 -10.51 14.40 1.57
N TRP A 192 -9.64 14.22 2.58
CA TRP A 192 -9.94 14.61 3.96
C TRP A 192 -10.22 16.12 4.11
N ARG A 193 -9.54 16.95 3.32
CA ARG A 193 -9.69 18.40 3.30
C ARG A 193 -10.93 18.83 2.53
N HIS A 194 -11.05 18.43 1.27
CA HIS A 194 -12.01 19.02 0.34
C HIS A 194 -13.35 18.30 0.28
N SER A 195 -13.40 16.97 0.50
CA SER A 195 -14.64 16.20 0.32
C SER A 195 -15.72 16.51 1.38
N TYR A 196 -15.37 17.24 2.42
CA TYR A 196 -16.28 17.64 3.50
C TYR A 196 -16.62 19.12 3.49
N GLU A 197 -16.23 19.83 2.44
CA GLU A 197 -16.58 21.23 2.17
C GLU A 197 -17.64 21.29 1.03
N PRO A 198 -18.38 22.40 0.91
CA PRO A 198 -19.29 22.61 -0.22
C PRO A 198 -18.53 22.58 -1.55
N GLY A 199 -19.14 22.05 -2.61
CA GLY A 199 -18.57 22.19 -3.95
C GLY A 199 -18.51 23.67 -4.38
N GLU A 200 -17.53 24.03 -5.23
CA GLU A 200 -17.23 25.41 -5.69
C GLU A 200 -18.36 26.14 -6.45
N MET A 201 -19.62 25.67 -6.40
CA MET A 201 -20.80 26.35 -6.96
C MET A 201 -21.96 26.53 -5.96
N ALA A 202 -21.74 26.37 -4.65
CA ALA A 202 -22.77 26.64 -3.63
C ALA A 202 -22.86 28.14 -3.25
N HIS A 203 -22.91 29.02 -4.24
CA HIS A 203 -23.25 30.45 -4.11
C HIS A 203 -24.56 30.77 -4.83
#